data_AF-X0HCM2-F1
#
_entry.id   AF-X0HCM2-F1
#
_cell.length_a   1.000
_cell.length_b   1.000
_cell.length_c   1.000
_cell.angle_alpha   90.00
_cell.angle_beta   90.00
_cell.angle_gamma   90.00
#
_symmetry.space_group_name_H-M   'P 1'
#
loop_
_entity.id
_entity.type
_entity.pdbx_description
1 polymer ?
#
loop_
_entity_poly.entity_id
_entity_poly.type
_entity_poly.pdbx_seq_one_letter_code
_entity_poly.pdbx_strand_id
1 'polypeptide(L)'
;MLEAPAKKGRARRDVDLFLDRQNKRVFAGYCQTVDLLKQILEKDGKMAQHKDFFEIIKIAQLDFVDFLGEHKYTTGLDTIPPSRFADHNPNGLQEYSPFLCGVGLEEGLEIAYRIGMFLWERMPEPTLMIHLHNAVVQKGYLSRPVGLCATLEDLFKHTFFAQGRKPKSGFVDALLASVGQPGSRQAQAQRQAIRYRRRFGENVHQLLDLEINQIFKRNSMLTTCRRAGWNLEAIPDEELQFGSMMFFERLSRAKHVSEKELEDTVLVRKARAVGMTDKEIIEATNKLSSIANNTLEVPNEVLDRYAPEGFQFPPSAGSEALDGRDILELAKFDILSDVAGIAPISSLNYLGVTCWLLITFGRIEERLKEAGNPVYFEAYEGSGPWKSEKRVALSLLALKGDNEECLRIVADTLNEARSGFMDFIYWEDLETEPREREADVDPSLGNECTVM
;
A
#
# COMPACT_ATOMS: atom_id res chain seq x y z
N MET A 1 -19.76 34.26 15.14
CA MET A 1 -20.48 32.97 15.28
C MET A 1 -19.95 32.06 14.20
N LEU A 2 -19.48 30.87 14.56
CA LEU A 2 -19.10 29.85 13.58
C LEU A 2 -20.35 29.03 13.23
N GLU A 3 -20.68 28.96 11.95
CA GLU A 3 -21.78 28.13 11.45
C GLU A 3 -21.38 26.65 11.40
N ALA A 4 -22.36 25.76 11.40
CA ALA A 4 -22.11 24.32 11.28
C ALA A 4 -21.42 23.98 9.94
N PRO A 5 -20.55 22.95 9.88
CA PRO A 5 -19.85 22.59 8.65
C PRO A 5 -20.83 22.27 7.52
N ALA A 6 -20.48 22.63 6.29
CA ALA A 6 -21.28 22.33 5.12
C ALA A 6 -21.49 20.81 4.95
N LYS A 7 -22.74 20.37 4.76
CA LYS A 7 -23.09 18.94 4.66
C LYS A 7 -22.35 18.19 3.54
N LYS A 8 -21.98 18.88 2.46
CA LYS A 8 -21.29 18.31 1.29
C LYS A 8 -19.75 18.32 1.38
N GLY A 9 -19.17 19.01 2.37
CA GLY A 9 -17.72 19.14 2.54
C GLY A 9 -17.28 18.72 3.93
N ARG A 10 -17.52 17.45 4.31
CA ARG A 10 -17.08 16.93 5.61
C ARG A 10 -15.57 16.68 5.55
N ALA A 11 -14.79 17.54 6.21
CA ALA A 11 -13.32 17.43 6.29
C ALA A 11 -12.83 16.02 6.69
N ARG A 12 -13.59 15.35 7.56
CA ARG A 12 -13.26 14.02 8.09
C ARG A 12 -13.68 12.83 7.22
N ARG A 13 -14.30 13.05 6.05
CA ARG A 13 -14.91 11.96 5.25
C ARG A 13 -13.96 10.78 5.06
N ASP A 14 -12.77 11.03 4.53
CA ASP A 14 -11.84 9.97 4.15
C ASP A 14 -11.15 9.34 5.37
N VAL A 15 -10.98 10.12 6.44
CA VAL A 15 -10.55 9.62 7.75
C VAL A 15 -11.58 8.66 8.34
N ASP A 16 -12.87 9.03 8.29
CA ASP A 16 -13.96 8.20 8.79
C ASP A 16 -14.07 6.88 8.01
N LEU A 17 -13.81 6.93 6.69
CA LEU A 17 -13.72 5.73 5.86
C LEU A 17 -12.51 4.86 6.28
N PHE A 18 -11.29 5.41 6.27
CA PHE A 18 -10.08 4.69 6.66
C PHE A 18 -10.22 3.96 8.00
N LEU A 19 -10.74 4.64 9.01
CA LEU A 19 -10.88 4.07 10.35
C LEU A 19 -12.08 3.13 10.47
N ASP A 20 -13.20 3.48 9.82
CA ASP A 20 -14.50 2.83 9.94
C ASP A 20 -14.83 2.46 11.40
N ARG A 21 -14.82 3.47 12.27
CA ARG A 21 -15.02 3.31 13.73
C ARG A 21 -16.31 2.59 14.09
N GLN A 22 -17.31 2.61 13.20
CA GLN A 22 -18.61 1.97 13.39
C GLN A 22 -18.65 0.52 12.88
N ASN A 23 -17.53 0.00 12.36
CA ASN A 23 -17.38 -1.38 11.87
C ASN A 23 -18.42 -1.75 10.80
N LYS A 24 -18.71 -0.83 9.88
CA LYS A 24 -19.75 -1.03 8.85
C LYS A 24 -19.25 -1.90 7.70
N ARG A 25 -17.95 -1.92 7.44
CA ARG A 25 -17.34 -2.52 6.26
C ARG A 25 -16.29 -3.53 6.68
N VAL A 26 -16.71 -4.80 6.67
CA VAL A 26 -15.86 -5.94 7.00
C VAL A 26 -14.63 -5.95 6.11
N PHE A 27 -13.45 -6.13 6.70
CA PHE A 27 -12.13 -6.16 6.05
C PHE A 27 -11.63 -4.84 5.46
N ALA A 28 -12.48 -3.85 5.21
CA ALA A 28 -12.07 -2.55 4.69
C ALA A 28 -11.56 -1.62 5.82
N GLY A 29 -12.28 -1.52 6.93
CA GLY A 29 -11.94 -0.61 8.04
C GLY A 29 -10.69 -0.99 8.83
N TYR A 30 -9.75 -0.06 9.04
CA TYR A 30 -8.52 -0.34 9.80
C TYR A 30 -8.83 -0.83 11.21
N CYS A 31 -9.67 -0.13 11.97
CA CYS A 31 -9.94 -0.45 13.38
C CYS A 31 -10.54 -1.86 13.55
N GLN A 32 -11.56 -2.20 12.76
CA GLN A 32 -12.19 -3.51 12.82
C GLN A 32 -11.20 -4.63 12.52
N THR A 33 -10.34 -4.44 11.51
CA THR A 33 -9.39 -5.47 11.08
C THR A 33 -8.31 -5.77 12.11
N VAL A 34 -7.90 -4.80 12.93
CA VAL A 34 -6.98 -5.04 14.05
C VAL A 34 -7.60 -6.02 15.06
N ASP A 35 -8.86 -5.79 15.44
CA ASP A 35 -9.54 -6.65 16.41
C ASP A 35 -9.86 -8.03 15.82
N LEU A 36 -10.20 -8.11 14.53
CA LEU A 36 -10.41 -9.38 13.83
C LEU A 36 -9.11 -10.19 13.72
N LEU A 37 -8.00 -9.54 13.38
CA LEU A 37 -6.68 -10.19 13.32
C LEU A 37 -6.32 -10.80 14.68
N LYS A 38 -6.59 -10.08 15.77
CA LYS A 38 -6.37 -10.61 17.13
C LYS A 38 -7.12 -11.93 17.35
N GLN A 39 -8.41 -11.95 17.03
CA GLN A 39 -9.26 -13.13 17.24
C GLN A 39 -8.79 -14.32 16.40
N ILE A 40 -8.36 -14.08 15.16
CA ILE A 40 -7.80 -15.12 14.29
C ILE A 40 -6.49 -15.66 14.88
N LEU A 41 -5.58 -14.79 15.31
CA LEU A 41 -4.30 -15.22 15.90
C LEU A 41 -4.48 -15.98 17.22
N GLU A 42 -5.48 -15.62 18.02
CA GLU A 42 -5.86 -16.35 19.23
C GLU A 42 -6.46 -17.72 18.90
N LYS A 43 -7.38 -17.79 17.92
CA LYS A 43 -7.97 -19.04 17.44
C LYS A 43 -6.92 -19.99 16.87
N ASP A 44 -5.97 -19.48 16.10
CA ASP A 44 -4.86 -20.25 15.52
C ASP A 44 -3.79 -20.66 16.55
N GLY A 45 -3.90 -20.20 17.81
CA GLY A 45 -2.91 -20.43 18.85
C GLY A 45 -1.55 -19.76 18.59
N LYS A 46 -1.49 -18.82 17.63
CA LYS A 46 -0.27 -18.13 17.19
C LYS A 46 -0.05 -16.79 17.89
N MET A 47 -1.00 -16.32 18.69
CA MET A 47 -0.90 -15.03 19.37
C MET A 47 0.39 -14.87 20.18
N ALA A 48 0.86 -15.92 20.86
CA ALA A 48 2.12 -15.85 21.62
C ALA A 48 3.36 -15.62 20.74
N GLN A 49 3.40 -16.21 19.54
CA GLN A 49 4.48 -16.01 18.55
C GLN A 49 4.47 -14.58 17.98
N HIS A 50 3.31 -13.94 18.02
CA HIS A 50 3.00 -12.72 17.29
C HIS A 50 2.73 -11.51 18.21
N LYS A 51 2.80 -11.72 19.53
CA LYS A 51 2.46 -10.75 20.58
C LYS A 51 3.18 -9.41 20.40
N ASP A 52 4.51 -9.46 20.27
CA ASP A 52 5.34 -8.25 20.21
C ASP A 52 4.98 -7.35 19.02
N PHE A 53 4.63 -7.91 17.86
CA PHE A 53 4.22 -7.08 16.73
C PHE A 53 2.76 -6.65 16.85
N PHE A 54 1.90 -7.49 17.41
CA PHE A 54 0.50 -7.14 17.57
C PHE A 54 0.35 -5.95 18.53
N GLU A 55 1.22 -5.85 19.54
CA GLU A 55 1.33 -4.66 20.39
C GLU A 55 1.61 -3.40 19.58
N ILE A 56 2.50 -3.45 18.57
CA ILE A 56 2.78 -2.30 17.68
C ILE A 56 1.53 -1.92 16.88
N ILE A 57 0.83 -2.92 16.32
CA ILE A 57 -0.43 -2.69 15.58
C ILE A 57 -1.47 -2.04 16.49
N LYS A 58 -1.58 -2.50 17.74
CA LYS A 58 -2.54 -1.97 18.71
C LYS A 58 -2.21 -0.55 19.15
N ILE A 59 -0.93 -0.23 19.33
CA ILE A 59 -0.49 1.14 19.62
C ILE A 59 -0.86 2.07 18.46
N ALA A 60 -0.55 1.69 17.21
CA ALA A 60 -0.93 2.48 16.05
C ALA A 60 -2.45 2.65 15.93
N GLN A 61 -3.24 1.60 16.21
CA GLN A 61 -4.71 1.71 16.25
C GLN A 61 -5.19 2.72 17.30
N LEU A 62 -4.59 2.73 18.50
CA LEU A 62 -4.93 3.69 19.55
C LEU A 62 -4.59 5.12 19.12
N ASP A 63 -3.40 5.33 18.57
CA ASP A 63 -2.98 6.65 18.07
C ASP A 63 -3.92 7.15 16.97
N PHE A 64 -4.31 6.27 16.03
CA PHE A 64 -5.29 6.62 15.00
C PHE A 64 -6.65 6.98 15.57
N VAL A 65 -7.18 6.18 16.50
CA VAL A 65 -8.48 6.47 17.13
C VAL A 65 -8.45 7.81 17.86
N ASP A 66 -7.36 8.08 18.57
CA ASP A 66 -7.21 9.20 19.49
C ASP A 66 -6.85 10.54 18.81
N PHE A 67 -6.18 10.49 17.64
CA PHE A 67 -5.61 11.68 17.00
C PHE A 67 -5.98 11.87 15.53
N LEU A 68 -6.49 10.85 14.83
CA LEU A 68 -6.81 10.95 13.41
C LEU A 68 -8.30 11.29 13.20
N GLY A 69 -8.60 12.55 12.91
CA GLY A 69 -9.97 13.06 12.71
C GLY A 69 -10.79 13.22 13.99
N GLU A 70 -10.26 12.83 15.13
CA GLU A 70 -10.80 13.17 16.45
C GLU A 70 -9.64 13.58 17.36
N HIS A 71 -9.89 14.50 18.28
CA HIS A 71 -8.91 14.87 19.30
C HIS A 71 -9.38 14.39 20.66
N LYS A 72 -8.49 13.91 21.51
CA LYS A 72 -8.77 13.57 22.92
C LYS A 72 -9.47 14.65 23.77
N TYR A 73 -9.61 15.89 23.29
CA TYR A 73 -10.43 16.91 23.94
C TYR A 73 -11.92 16.54 23.92
N THR A 74 -12.35 15.75 22.93
CA THR A 74 -13.73 15.23 22.85
C THR A 74 -14.04 14.23 23.96
N THR A 75 -13.01 13.56 24.51
CA THR A 75 -13.14 12.52 25.54
C THR A 75 -12.71 12.96 26.94
N GLY A 76 -12.45 14.27 27.16
CA GLY A 76 -12.32 14.85 28.51
C GLY A 76 -10.91 14.93 29.09
N LEU A 77 -9.93 15.36 28.31
CA LEU A 77 -8.61 15.72 28.84
C LEU A 77 -8.63 17.13 29.46
N ASP A 78 -8.95 17.19 30.76
CA ASP A 78 -9.06 18.44 31.53
C ASP A 78 -7.70 19.09 31.87
N THR A 79 -6.58 18.42 31.57
CA THR A 79 -5.22 18.86 31.94
C THR A 79 -4.53 19.73 30.90
N ILE A 80 -5.13 19.94 29.73
CA ILE A 80 -4.59 20.75 28.63
C ILE A 80 -5.64 21.82 28.26
N PRO A 81 -5.25 23.06 27.89
CA PRO A 81 -6.21 24.09 27.54
C PRO A 81 -7.22 23.64 26.47
N PRO A 82 -8.51 23.97 26.62
CA PRO A 82 -9.54 23.55 25.68
C PRO A 82 -9.29 24.14 24.30
N SER A 83 -9.76 23.43 23.26
CA SER A 83 -9.75 23.91 21.88
C SER A 83 -10.36 25.32 21.78
N ARG A 84 -9.84 26.17 20.89
CA ARG A 84 -10.50 27.47 20.57
C ARG A 84 -11.91 27.30 20.01
N PHE A 85 -12.26 26.08 19.60
CA PHE A 85 -13.59 25.70 19.15
C PHE A 85 -14.46 25.08 20.26
N ALA A 86 -13.93 24.86 21.47
CA ALA A 86 -14.58 24.07 22.51
C ALA A 86 -15.99 24.56 22.89
N ASP A 87 -16.24 25.87 22.80
CA ASP A 87 -17.55 26.46 23.09
C ASP A 87 -18.66 25.99 22.13
N HIS A 88 -18.32 25.43 20.97
CA HIS A 88 -19.28 24.99 19.94
C HIS A 88 -19.03 23.54 19.50
N ASN A 89 -17.77 23.18 19.29
CA ASN A 89 -17.34 21.83 19.02
C ASN A 89 -15.90 21.58 19.54
N PRO A 90 -15.71 20.74 20.56
CA PRO A 90 -14.38 20.32 21.04
C PRO A 90 -13.48 19.71 19.95
N ASN A 91 -14.07 19.11 18.90
CA ASN A 91 -13.37 18.58 17.72
C ASN A 91 -13.29 19.57 16.54
N GLY A 92 -13.63 20.85 16.74
CA GLY A 92 -13.82 21.80 15.63
C GLY A 92 -12.61 21.91 14.68
N LEU A 93 -11.39 21.77 15.18
CA LEU A 93 -10.19 21.81 14.32
C LEU A 93 -10.21 20.73 13.22
N GLN A 94 -10.62 19.51 13.56
CA GLN A 94 -10.74 18.41 12.59
C GLN A 94 -12.02 18.50 11.77
N GLU A 95 -13.09 19.11 12.30
CA GLU A 95 -14.32 19.28 11.52
C GLU A 95 -14.24 20.37 10.45
N TYR A 96 -13.43 21.40 10.67
CA TYR A 96 -13.33 22.54 9.75
C TYR A 96 -12.05 22.56 8.91
N SER A 97 -11.07 21.68 9.15
CA SER A 97 -9.79 21.67 8.43
C SER A 97 -9.58 20.40 7.59
N PRO A 98 -10.02 20.40 6.31
CA PRO A 98 -9.70 19.34 5.37
C PRO A 98 -8.18 19.11 5.22
N PHE A 99 -7.39 20.17 5.33
CA PHE A 99 -5.93 20.08 5.26
C PHE A 99 -5.36 19.20 6.38
N LEU A 100 -5.75 19.45 7.64
CA LEU A 100 -5.25 18.66 8.77
C LEU A 100 -5.74 17.21 8.72
N CYS A 101 -6.98 16.99 8.29
CA CYS A 101 -7.49 15.65 8.04
C CYS A 101 -6.70 14.94 6.94
N GLY A 102 -6.39 15.62 5.84
CA GLY A 102 -5.60 15.09 4.73
C GLY A 102 -4.17 14.74 5.12
N VAL A 103 -3.47 15.63 5.83
CA VAL A 103 -2.11 15.37 6.33
C VAL A 103 -2.09 14.21 7.33
N GLY A 104 -3.04 14.20 8.28
CA GLY A 104 -3.13 13.09 9.23
C GLY A 104 -3.46 11.76 8.53
N LEU A 105 -4.31 11.79 7.51
CA LEU A 105 -4.68 10.60 6.75
C LEU A 105 -3.49 10.10 5.92
N GLU A 106 -2.74 10.98 5.28
CA GLU A 106 -1.50 10.63 4.58
C GLU A 106 -0.54 9.85 5.49
N GLU A 107 -0.23 10.41 6.67
CA GLU A 107 0.64 9.76 7.64
C GLU A 107 0.06 8.43 8.15
N GLY A 108 -1.25 8.39 8.39
CA GLY A 108 -1.97 7.18 8.79
C GLY A 108 -1.89 6.06 7.74
N LEU A 109 -2.06 6.38 6.46
CA LEU A 109 -1.95 5.44 5.35
C LEU A 109 -0.53 4.92 5.20
N GLU A 110 0.47 5.79 5.30
CA GLU A 110 1.88 5.38 5.24
C GLU A 110 2.23 4.42 6.40
N ILE A 111 1.83 4.75 7.62
CA ILE A 111 2.04 3.89 8.80
C ILE A 111 1.32 2.54 8.60
N ALA A 112 0.05 2.57 8.18
CA ALA A 112 -0.73 1.35 7.94
C ALA A 112 -0.10 0.45 6.85
N TYR A 113 0.38 1.05 5.76
CA TYR A 113 1.12 0.37 4.70
C TYR A 113 2.37 -0.32 5.25
N ARG A 114 3.20 0.43 5.99
CA ARG A 114 4.45 -0.09 6.56
C ARG A 114 4.19 -1.20 7.58
N ILE A 115 3.15 -1.06 8.41
CA ILE A 115 2.67 -2.14 9.31
C ILE A 115 2.31 -3.38 8.49
N GLY A 116 1.58 -3.22 7.39
CA GLY A 116 1.21 -4.31 6.49
C GLY A 116 2.41 -5.05 5.91
N MET A 117 3.38 -4.31 5.35
CA MET A 117 4.61 -4.90 4.81
C MET A 117 5.43 -5.62 5.88
N PHE A 118 5.54 -5.02 7.06
CA PHE A 118 6.22 -5.60 8.21
C PHE A 118 5.52 -6.85 8.75
N LEU A 119 4.19 -6.91 8.68
CA LEU A 119 3.39 -8.09 9.00
C LEU A 119 3.65 -9.22 7.99
N TRP A 120 3.60 -8.90 6.69
CA TRP A 120 3.81 -9.86 5.61
C TRP A 120 5.24 -10.41 5.58
N GLU A 121 6.22 -9.64 6.02
CA GLU A 121 7.60 -10.13 6.21
C GLU A 121 7.69 -11.22 7.29
N ARG A 122 6.80 -11.21 8.28
CA ARG A 122 6.84 -12.15 9.43
C ARG A 122 5.90 -13.33 9.31
N MET A 123 4.84 -13.18 8.53
CA MET A 123 3.87 -14.24 8.30
C MET A 123 4.19 -14.90 6.96
N PRO A 124 4.45 -16.22 6.92
CA PRO A 124 4.64 -16.89 5.65
C PRO A 124 3.35 -16.94 4.83
N GLU A 125 2.18 -16.90 5.46
CA GLU A 125 0.87 -17.15 4.83
C GLU A 125 0.56 -16.31 3.59
N PRO A 126 0.83 -14.98 3.53
CA PRO A 126 0.67 -14.21 2.29
C PRO A 126 1.44 -14.80 1.12
N THR A 127 2.73 -15.11 1.31
CA THR A 127 3.56 -15.74 0.27
C THR A 127 3.03 -17.14 -0.07
N LEU A 128 2.72 -17.96 0.93
CA LEU A 128 2.22 -19.33 0.71
C LEU A 128 0.93 -19.34 -0.13
N MET A 129 -0.03 -18.50 0.23
CA MET A 129 -1.32 -18.41 -0.46
C MET A 129 -1.19 -17.94 -1.90
N ILE A 130 -0.32 -16.95 -2.17
CA ILE A 130 -0.07 -16.47 -3.54
C ILE A 130 0.56 -17.56 -4.39
N HIS A 131 1.53 -18.31 -3.86
CA HIS A 131 2.14 -19.42 -4.60
C HIS A 131 1.16 -20.59 -4.83
N LEU A 132 0.33 -20.93 -3.84
CA LEU A 132 -0.71 -21.95 -3.98
C LEU A 132 -1.75 -21.54 -5.03
N HIS A 133 -2.26 -20.30 -4.95
CA HIS A 133 -3.18 -19.72 -5.93
C HIS A 133 -2.61 -19.80 -7.35
N ASN A 134 -1.37 -19.33 -7.56
CA ASN A 134 -0.72 -19.43 -8.85
C ASN A 134 -0.67 -20.89 -9.36
N ALA A 135 -0.28 -21.83 -8.51
CA ALA A 135 -0.16 -23.23 -8.91
C ALA A 135 -1.50 -23.85 -9.34
N VAL A 136 -2.58 -23.62 -8.60
CA VAL A 136 -3.91 -24.16 -8.95
C VAL A 136 -4.49 -23.49 -10.20
N VAL A 137 -4.15 -22.23 -10.47
CA VAL A 137 -4.49 -21.54 -11.73
C VAL A 137 -3.72 -22.13 -12.90
N GLN A 138 -2.38 -22.23 -12.82
CA GLN A 138 -1.55 -22.73 -13.92
C GLN A 138 -1.82 -24.20 -14.25
N LYS A 139 -2.21 -25.00 -13.24
CA LYS A 139 -2.58 -26.41 -13.42
C LYS A 139 -4.05 -26.61 -13.85
N GLY A 140 -4.83 -25.54 -13.99
CA GLY A 140 -6.20 -25.59 -14.50
C GLY A 140 -7.26 -26.07 -13.50
N TYR A 141 -6.95 -26.14 -12.20
CA TYR A 141 -7.92 -26.46 -11.16
C TYR A 141 -8.86 -25.27 -10.86
N LEU A 142 -8.41 -24.04 -11.10
CA LEU A 142 -9.24 -22.84 -11.09
C LEU A 142 -9.49 -22.35 -12.53
N SER A 143 -10.76 -22.23 -12.92
CA SER A 143 -11.17 -21.74 -14.24
C SER A 143 -10.85 -20.26 -14.45
N ARG A 144 -10.87 -19.47 -13.37
CA ARG A 144 -10.49 -18.05 -13.37
C ARG A 144 -9.77 -17.68 -12.06
N PRO A 145 -8.69 -16.87 -12.12
CA PRO A 145 -7.96 -16.42 -10.93
C PRO A 145 -8.87 -15.74 -9.90
N VAL A 146 -8.52 -15.83 -8.61
CA VAL A 146 -9.15 -15.03 -7.55
C VAL A 146 -8.68 -13.58 -7.70
N GLY A 147 -9.62 -12.63 -7.76
CA GLY A 147 -9.34 -11.23 -8.10
C GLY A 147 -8.32 -10.58 -7.16
N LEU A 148 -8.48 -10.78 -5.85
CA LEU A 148 -7.51 -10.33 -4.84
C LEU A 148 -6.11 -10.90 -5.11
N CYS A 149 -5.97 -12.22 -5.20
CA CYS A 149 -4.67 -12.86 -5.38
C CYS A 149 -4.00 -12.44 -6.69
N ALA A 150 -4.75 -12.37 -7.80
CA ALA A 150 -4.23 -11.92 -9.08
C ALA A 150 -3.72 -10.47 -9.02
N THR A 151 -4.46 -9.57 -8.38
CA THR A 151 -4.05 -8.16 -8.23
C THR A 151 -2.80 -8.04 -7.35
N LEU A 152 -2.72 -8.81 -6.26
CA LEU A 152 -1.52 -8.86 -5.42
C LEU A 152 -0.30 -9.42 -6.15
N GLU A 153 -0.49 -10.45 -6.98
CA GLU A 153 0.56 -10.98 -7.85
C GLU A 153 1.10 -9.92 -8.80
N ASP A 154 0.22 -9.09 -9.40
CA ASP A 154 0.63 -8.05 -10.34
C ASP A 154 1.33 -6.88 -9.63
N LEU A 155 0.74 -6.39 -8.53
CA LEU A 155 1.31 -5.30 -7.74
C LEU A 155 2.67 -5.72 -7.15
N PHE A 156 2.79 -6.92 -6.60
CA PHE A 156 3.99 -7.36 -5.88
C PHE A 156 4.76 -8.45 -6.64
N LYS A 157 4.70 -8.47 -7.98
CA LYS A 157 5.31 -9.54 -8.79
C LYS A 157 6.78 -9.78 -8.47
N HIS A 158 7.56 -8.71 -8.31
CA HIS A 158 8.99 -8.77 -8.02
C HIS A 158 9.30 -9.17 -6.57
N THR A 159 8.29 -9.12 -5.70
CA THR A 159 8.36 -9.53 -4.30
C THR A 159 8.00 -11.02 -4.15
N PHE A 160 6.90 -11.45 -4.78
CA PHE A 160 6.46 -12.84 -4.71
C PHE A 160 7.26 -13.78 -5.62
N PHE A 161 7.71 -13.29 -6.78
CA PHE A 161 8.36 -14.13 -7.79
C PHE A 161 9.73 -13.60 -8.19
N ALA A 162 10.69 -14.52 -8.32
CA ALA A 162 12.02 -14.21 -8.81
C ALA A 162 11.95 -13.49 -10.16
N GLN A 163 12.62 -12.33 -10.24
CA GLN A 163 12.62 -11.45 -11.43
C GLN A 163 11.23 -10.99 -11.88
N GLY A 164 10.20 -11.06 -11.02
CA GLY A 164 8.83 -10.69 -11.36
C GLY A 164 8.12 -11.66 -12.29
N ARG A 165 8.63 -12.90 -12.46
CA ARG A 165 8.08 -13.88 -13.39
C ARG A 165 7.26 -14.94 -12.67
N LYS A 166 5.94 -14.91 -12.88
CA LYS A 166 5.01 -15.92 -12.36
C LYS A 166 5.41 -17.31 -12.89
N PRO A 167 5.71 -18.29 -12.00
CA PRO A 167 6.16 -19.60 -12.43
C PRO A 167 4.99 -20.38 -13.05
N LYS A 168 5.24 -21.00 -14.21
CA LYS A 168 4.31 -21.92 -14.89
C LYS A 168 4.53 -23.39 -14.48
N SER A 169 5.70 -23.69 -13.93
CA SER A 169 6.15 -24.98 -13.42
C SER A 169 7.22 -24.76 -12.35
N GLY A 170 7.71 -25.81 -11.69
CA GLY A 170 8.76 -25.67 -10.66
C GLY A 170 8.29 -24.87 -9.43
N PHE A 171 7.02 -25.02 -9.04
CA PHE A 171 6.39 -24.22 -8.00
C PHE A 171 7.06 -24.34 -6.63
N VAL A 172 7.62 -25.51 -6.31
CA VAL A 172 8.35 -25.77 -5.07
C VAL A 172 9.61 -24.90 -4.99
N ASP A 173 10.44 -24.92 -6.03
CA ASP A 173 11.68 -24.13 -6.08
C ASP A 173 11.38 -22.63 -6.01
N ALA A 174 10.31 -22.20 -6.71
CA ALA A 174 9.85 -20.83 -6.64
C ALA A 174 9.43 -20.42 -5.22
N LEU A 175 8.70 -21.27 -4.49
CA LEU A 175 8.31 -20.96 -3.12
C LEU A 175 9.53 -20.95 -2.18
N LEU A 176 10.43 -21.92 -2.29
CA LEU A 176 11.64 -22.01 -1.47
C LEU A 176 12.56 -20.80 -1.64
N ALA A 177 12.64 -20.24 -2.85
CA ALA A 177 13.38 -19.01 -3.11
C ALA A 177 12.80 -17.81 -2.32
N SER A 178 11.49 -17.78 -2.10
CA SER A 178 10.78 -16.70 -1.39
C SER A 178 10.78 -16.90 0.13
N VAL A 179 10.51 -18.10 0.65
CA VAL A 179 10.44 -18.32 2.12
C VAL A 179 11.80 -18.53 2.79
N GLY A 180 12.86 -18.74 2.00
CA GLY A 180 14.20 -19.04 2.49
C GLY A 180 14.31 -20.43 3.15
N GLN A 181 15.51 -20.79 3.62
CA GLN A 181 15.71 -22.04 4.39
C GLN A 181 15.76 -21.77 5.91
N PRO A 182 15.16 -22.66 6.74
CA PRO A 182 15.23 -22.55 8.19
C PRO A 182 16.68 -22.54 8.68
N GLY A 183 17.02 -21.58 9.54
CA GLY A 183 18.37 -21.51 10.14
C GLY A 183 19.46 -20.91 9.24
N SER A 184 19.10 -20.34 8.08
CA SER A 184 20.06 -19.63 7.23
C SER A 184 20.74 -18.46 7.98
N ARG A 185 22.00 -18.17 7.62
CA ARG A 185 22.74 -17.00 8.14
C ARG A 185 21.96 -15.69 7.93
N GLN A 186 21.24 -15.62 6.82
CA GLN A 186 20.42 -14.46 6.45
C GLN A 186 19.23 -14.28 7.42
N ALA A 187 18.52 -15.36 7.76
CA ALA A 187 17.45 -15.32 8.76
C ALA A 187 17.98 -14.92 10.17
N GLN A 188 19.20 -15.33 10.52
CA GLN A 188 19.83 -14.91 11.77
C GLN A 188 20.21 -13.42 11.78
N ALA A 189 20.80 -12.92 10.69
CA ALA A 189 21.17 -11.52 10.54
C ALA A 189 19.94 -10.58 10.62
N GLN A 190 18.82 -10.97 10.01
CA GLN A 190 17.57 -10.21 10.10
C GLN A 190 17.02 -10.15 11.52
N ARG A 191 17.01 -11.28 12.25
CA ARG A 191 16.60 -11.29 13.66
C ARG A 191 17.45 -10.35 14.51
N GLN A 192 18.75 -10.23 14.20
CA GLN A 192 19.65 -9.28 14.88
C GLN A 192 19.33 -7.83 14.50
N ALA A 193 19.16 -7.52 13.21
CA ALA A 193 18.81 -6.17 12.74
C ALA A 193 17.50 -5.66 13.35
N ILE A 194 16.48 -6.52 13.42
CA ILE A 194 15.18 -6.20 14.05
C ILE A 194 15.36 -5.91 15.55
N ARG A 195 16.09 -6.76 16.27
CA ARG A 195 16.35 -6.55 17.71
C ARG A 195 17.10 -5.24 17.96
N TYR A 196 18.05 -4.91 17.10
CA TYR A 196 18.78 -3.66 17.17
C TYR A 196 17.84 -2.46 16.97
N ARG A 197 17.07 -2.43 15.88
CA ARG A 197 16.11 -1.33 15.61
C ARG A 197 15.05 -1.18 16.69
N ARG A 198 14.54 -2.28 17.27
CA ARG A 198 13.61 -2.20 18.42
C ARG A 198 14.23 -1.47 19.62
N ARG A 199 15.55 -1.59 19.80
CA ARG A 199 16.26 -0.98 20.94
C ARG A 199 16.65 0.48 20.69
N PHE A 200 16.84 0.87 19.44
CA PHE A 200 17.42 2.18 19.07
C PHE A 200 16.54 3.02 18.14
N GLY A 201 15.37 2.53 17.71
CA GLY A 201 14.44 3.30 16.91
C GLY A 201 13.81 4.42 17.74
N GLU A 202 13.93 5.65 17.26
CA GLU A 202 13.49 6.85 17.97
C GLU A 202 12.01 7.18 17.70
N ASN A 203 11.47 6.70 16.57
CA ASN A 203 10.08 6.92 16.17
C ASN A 203 9.49 5.75 15.36
N VAL A 204 8.17 5.81 15.11
CA VAL A 204 7.41 4.76 14.41
C VAL A 204 7.91 4.51 12.99
N HIS A 205 8.31 5.54 12.26
CA HIS A 205 8.81 5.41 10.88
C HIS A 205 10.17 4.70 10.82
N GLN A 206 11.07 4.96 11.78
CA GLN A 206 12.35 4.25 11.88
C GLN A 206 12.17 2.79 12.32
N LEU A 207 11.18 2.53 13.19
CA LEU A 207 10.86 1.18 13.66
C LEU A 207 10.26 0.31 12.54
N LEU A 208 9.45 0.92 11.67
CA LEU A 208 8.74 0.27 10.55
C LEU A 208 9.39 0.55 9.19
N ASP A 209 10.70 0.79 9.18
CA ASP A 209 11.44 0.97 7.94
C ASP A 209 11.54 -0.34 7.16
N LEU A 210 11.21 -0.29 5.88
CA LEU A 210 11.12 -1.45 5.01
C LEU A 210 12.50 -1.99 4.61
N GLU A 211 13.57 -1.23 4.80
CA GLU A 211 14.94 -1.72 4.55
C GLU A 211 15.33 -2.92 5.43
N ILE A 212 14.65 -3.10 6.56
CA ILE A 212 14.85 -4.22 7.49
C ILE A 212 14.25 -5.52 6.94
N ASN A 213 13.22 -5.41 6.09
CA ASN A 213 12.56 -6.56 5.49
C ASN A 213 13.51 -7.23 4.50
N GLN A 214 13.37 -8.53 4.26
CA GLN A 214 14.12 -9.24 3.23
C GLN A 214 13.36 -9.27 1.92
N ILE A 215 12.05 -9.51 2.01
CA ILE A 215 11.18 -9.79 0.87
C ILE A 215 10.34 -8.54 0.57
N PHE A 216 9.60 -8.04 1.57
CA PHE A 216 8.65 -6.95 1.40
C PHE A 216 9.29 -5.57 1.59
N LYS A 217 10.15 -5.18 0.63
CA LYS A 217 10.93 -3.93 0.65
C LYS A 217 10.36 -2.78 -0.20
N ARG A 218 9.27 -3.02 -0.93
CA ARG A 218 8.70 -2.02 -1.84
C ARG A 218 8.22 -0.83 -1.01
N ASN A 219 8.64 0.39 -1.37
CA ASN A 219 8.08 1.61 -0.80
C ASN A 219 6.80 2.00 -1.56
N SER A 220 5.81 2.53 -0.84
CA SER A 220 4.70 3.29 -1.46
C SER A 220 5.18 4.68 -1.87
N MET A 221 4.41 5.39 -2.70
CA MET A 221 4.78 6.76 -3.08
C MET A 221 4.86 7.67 -1.85
N LEU A 222 3.93 7.53 -0.90
CA LEU A 222 3.96 8.26 0.39
C LEU A 222 5.27 8.00 1.17
N THR A 223 5.67 6.73 1.23
CA THR A 223 6.92 6.32 1.90
C THR A 223 8.15 6.92 1.21
N THR A 224 8.18 6.91 -0.12
CA THR A 224 9.26 7.48 -0.93
C THR A 224 9.35 9.00 -0.75
N CYS A 225 8.22 9.71 -0.78
CA CYS A 225 8.16 11.15 -0.51
C CYS A 225 8.73 11.49 0.87
N ARG A 226 8.29 10.79 1.93
CA ARG A 226 8.76 11.04 3.29
C ARG A 226 10.26 10.79 3.44
N ARG A 227 10.78 9.72 2.86
CA ARG A 227 12.23 9.41 2.88
C ARG A 227 13.07 10.50 2.22
N ALA A 228 12.55 11.12 1.18
CA ALA A 228 13.17 12.27 0.52
C ALA A 228 12.89 13.61 1.23
N GLY A 229 12.29 13.60 2.42
CA GLY A 229 11.95 14.82 3.16
C GLY A 229 10.92 15.69 2.44
N TRP A 230 10.02 15.07 1.66
CA TRP A 230 9.05 15.72 0.77
C TRP A 230 9.68 16.58 -0.33
N ASN A 231 10.97 16.40 -0.61
CA ASN A 231 11.64 16.93 -1.78
C ASN A 231 11.68 15.87 -2.90
N LEU A 232 10.77 15.98 -3.87
CA LEU A 232 10.68 15.01 -4.97
C LEU A 232 11.94 14.93 -5.84
N GLU A 233 12.70 16.03 -5.93
CA GLU A 233 13.96 16.05 -6.66
C GLU A 233 15.06 15.27 -5.93
N ALA A 234 14.95 15.13 -4.61
CA ALA A 234 15.90 14.35 -3.80
C ALA A 234 15.66 12.84 -3.85
N ILE A 235 14.55 12.37 -4.43
CA ILE A 235 14.28 10.94 -4.61
C ILE A 235 15.33 10.35 -5.57
N PRO A 236 16.04 9.25 -5.22
CA PRO A 236 16.94 8.57 -6.14
C PRO A 236 16.20 7.89 -7.30
N ASP A 237 16.82 7.83 -8.48
CA ASP A 237 16.24 7.17 -9.66
C ASP A 237 15.97 5.67 -9.43
N GLU A 238 16.72 5.03 -8.53
CA GLU A 238 16.50 3.66 -8.09
C GLU A 238 15.17 3.49 -7.34
N GLU A 239 14.70 4.51 -6.63
CA GLU A 239 13.45 4.47 -5.85
C GLU A 239 12.22 4.87 -6.68
N LEU A 240 12.40 5.54 -7.83
CA LEU A 240 11.29 5.88 -8.73
C LEU A 240 10.68 4.62 -9.36
N GLN A 241 9.36 4.45 -9.18
CA GLN A 241 8.62 3.33 -9.76
C GLN A 241 8.36 3.58 -11.24
N PHE A 242 8.48 2.52 -12.05
CA PHE A 242 8.05 2.60 -13.45
C PHE A 242 6.57 2.96 -13.51
N GLY A 243 6.23 3.96 -14.33
CA GLY A 243 4.85 4.45 -14.48
C GLY A 243 4.55 5.73 -13.71
N SER A 244 5.42 6.16 -12.79
CA SER A 244 5.27 7.44 -12.10
C SER A 244 5.56 8.61 -13.04
N MET A 245 4.90 9.74 -12.83
CA MET A 245 5.11 10.98 -13.56
C MET A 245 6.53 11.50 -13.34
N MET A 246 7.04 11.46 -12.11
CA MET A 246 8.45 11.79 -11.83
C MET A 246 9.44 10.84 -12.55
N PHE A 247 9.08 9.56 -12.71
CA PHE A 247 9.89 8.62 -13.49
C PHE A 247 9.97 9.05 -14.96
N PHE A 248 8.83 9.35 -15.61
CA PHE A 248 8.81 9.76 -17.01
C PHE A 248 9.44 11.13 -17.25
N GLU A 249 9.25 12.05 -16.30
CA GLU A 249 9.87 13.37 -16.30
C GLU A 249 11.40 13.23 -16.37
N ARG A 250 12.01 12.50 -15.44
CA ARG A 250 13.47 12.34 -15.43
C ARG A 250 13.97 11.49 -16.59
N LEU A 251 13.17 10.51 -17.02
CA LEU A 251 13.48 9.70 -18.21
C LEU A 251 13.51 10.57 -19.48
N SER A 252 12.70 11.63 -19.56
CA SER A 252 12.73 12.58 -20.69
C SER A 252 14.04 13.35 -20.80
N ARG A 253 14.77 13.49 -19.69
CA ARG A 253 16.08 14.15 -19.61
C ARG A 253 17.24 13.21 -19.94
N ALA A 254 16.98 11.93 -20.22
CA ALA A 254 18.02 10.97 -20.58
C ALA A 254 18.73 11.37 -21.87
N LYS A 255 20.07 11.30 -21.88
CA LYS A 255 20.85 11.70 -23.05
C LYS A 255 20.70 10.68 -24.18
N HIS A 256 20.73 11.19 -25.40
CA HIS A 256 20.74 10.38 -26.61
C HIS A 256 22.17 10.00 -26.99
N VAL A 257 22.45 8.71 -27.12
CA VAL A 257 23.70 8.17 -27.68
C VAL A 257 23.66 8.24 -29.21
N SER A 258 22.46 8.07 -29.80
CA SER A 258 22.17 8.32 -31.22
C SER A 258 20.73 8.83 -31.37
N GLU A 259 20.30 9.17 -32.61
CA GLU A 259 18.91 9.59 -32.89
C GLU A 259 17.84 8.60 -32.36
N LYS A 260 18.21 7.33 -32.13
CA LYS A 260 17.27 6.27 -31.74
C LYS A 260 17.70 5.47 -30.51
N GLU A 261 18.78 5.89 -29.85
CA GLU A 261 19.38 5.14 -28.74
C GLU A 261 19.62 6.06 -27.55
N LEU A 262 19.11 5.65 -26.39
CA LEU A 262 19.26 6.35 -25.13
C LEU A 262 20.44 5.80 -24.32
N GLU A 263 21.09 6.69 -23.58
CA GLU A 263 22.11 6.33 -22.60
C GLU A 263 21.57 5.32 -21.59
N ASP A 264 22.38 4.32 -21.23
CA ASP A 264 21.96 3.25 -20.32
C ASP A 264 21.92 3.72 -18.86
N THR A 265 20.89 4.48 -18.52
CA THR A 265 20.61 4.93 -17.15
C THR A 265 19.77 3.90 -16.38
N VAL A 266 19.64 4.08 -15.07
CA VAL A 266 18.78 3.23 -14.22
C VAL A 266 17.32 3.28 -14.71
N LEU A 267 16.82 4.46 -15.08
CA LEU A 267 15.45 4.64 -15.56
C LEU A 267 15.24 3.98 -16.93
N VAL A 268 16.21 4.12 -17.85
CA VAL A 268 16.16 3.46 -19.17
C VAL A 268 16.18 1.93 -19.01
N ARG A 269 17.01 1.38 -18.13
CA ARG A 269 17.02 -0.07 -17.84
C ARG A 269 15.68 -0.56 -17.28
N LYS A 270 15.04 0.21 -16.38
CA LYS A 270 13.71 -0.11 -15.86
C LYS A 270 12.65 -0.12 -16.97
N ALA A 271 12.67 0.86 -17.87
CA ALA A 271 11.75 0.90 -19.01
C ALA A 271 11.97 -0.26 -20.01
N ARG A 272 13.24 -0.57 -20.33
CA ARG A 272 13.58 -1.73 -21.17
C ARG A 272 13.17 -3.05 -20.53
N ALA A 273 13.28 -3.18 -19.20
CA ALA A 273 12.92 -4.39 -18.47
C ALA A 273 11.41 -4.70 -18.54
N VAL A 274 10.56 -3.69 -18.74
CA VAL A 274 9.11 -3.89 -18.98
C VAL A 274 8.76 -4.02 -20.46
N GLY A 275 9.76 -4.08 -21.34
CA GLY A 275 9.62 -4.36 -22.76
C GLY A 275 9.53 -3.13 -23.66
N MET A 276 9.74 -1.91 -23.14
CA MET A 276 9.77 -0.72 -23.98
C MET A 276 11.06 -0.65 -24.81
N THR A 277 10.91 -0.34 -26.08
CA THR A 277 12.01 0.04 -26.97
C THR A 277 12.39 1.51 -26.76
N ASP A 278 13.62 1.89 -27.08
CA ASP A 278 14.07 3.28 -26.97
C ASP A 278 13.19 4.26 -27.76
N LYS A 279 12.64 3.81 -28.90
CA LYS A 279 11.68 4.60 -29.69
C LYS A 279 10.37 4.85 -28.92
N GLU A 280 9.82 3.82 -28.27
CA GLU A 280 8.60 3.95 -27.46
C GLU A 280 8.85 4.81 -26.22
N ILE A 281 10.05 4.73 -25.63
CA ILE A 281 10.46 5.60 -24.52
C ILE A 281 10.42 7.06 -24.96
N ILE A 282 11.08 7.39 -26.07
CA ILE A 282 11.12 8.76 -26.62
C ILE A 282 9.70 9.26 -26.97
N GLU A 283 8.84 8.41 -27.54
CA GLU A 283 7.47 8.79 -27.87
C GLU A 283 6.64 9.08 -26.60
N ALA A 284 6.79 8.25 -25.56
CA ALA A 284 6.07 8.42 -24.30
C ALA A 284 6.50 9.69 -23.55
N THR A 285 7.80 9.98 -23.50
CA THR A 285 8.33 11.18 -22.81
C THR A 285 7.94 12.46 -23.53
N ASN A 286 7.94 12.48 -24.87
CA ASN A 286 7.50 13.64 -25.65
C ASN A 286 6.02 13.98 -25.43
N LYS A 287 5.15 12.97 -25.26
CA LYS A 287 3.73 13.18 -24.91
C LYS A 287 3.58 13.82 -23.53
N LEU A 288 4.40 13.42 -22.56
CA LEU A 288 4.38 13.99 -21.21
C LEU A 288 4.71 15.50 -21.21
N SER A 289 5.75 15.90 -21.93
CA SER A 289 6.14 17.32 -22.06
C SER A 289 5.02 18.18 -22.66
N SER A 290 4.23 17.62 -23.58
CA SER A 290 3.07 18.33 -24.15
C SER A 290 1.90 18.50 -23.17
N ILE A 291 1.77 17.62 -22.17
CA ILE A 291 0.75 17.69 -21.12
C ILE A 291 1.17 18.70 -20.04
N ALA A 292 2.45 18.70 -19.65
CA ALA A 292 3.00 19.66 -18.68
C ALA A 292 2.85 21.12 -19.15
N ASN A 293 2.97 21.36 -20.46
CA ASN A 293 2.81 22.70 -21.05
C ASN A 293 1.35 23.18 -21.18
N ASN A 294 0.36 22.35 -20.81
CA ASN A 294 -1.08 22.67 -20.89
C ASN A 294 -1.70 22.96 -19.51
N THR A 295 -0.90 23.19 -18.47
CA THR A 295 -1.41 23.59 -17.15
C THR A 295 -1.95 25.02 -17.18
N LEU A 296 -3.22 25.16 -16.81
CA LEU A 296 -3.93 26.44 -16.67
C LEU A 296 -3.11 27.44 -15.84
N GLU A 297 -2.69 28.54 -16.48
CA GLU A 297 -2.24 29.75 -15.79
C GLU A 297 -3.34 30.20 -14.84
N VAL A 298 -3.05 30.29 -13.54
CA VAL A 298 -3.95 30.96 -12.60
C VAL A 298 -3.87 32.44 -12.95
N PRO A 299 -4.98 33.13 -13.27
CA PRO A 299 -4.93 34.55 -13.60
C PRO A 299 -4.22 35.32 -12.49
N ASN A 300 -3.26 36.17 -12.84
CA ASN A 300 -2.47 36.97 -11.89
C ASN A 300 -3.35 37.76 -10.91
N GLU A 301 -4.56 38.12 -11.33
CA GLU A 301 -5.59 38.79 -10.53
C GLU A 301 -6.03 38.01 -9.28
N VAL A 302 -6.02 36.67 -9.33
CA VAL A 302 -6.34 35.81 -8.18
C VAL A 302 -5.15 35.72 -7.24
N LEU A 303 -3.94 35.61 -7.79
CA LEU A 303 -2.69 35.54 -7.04
C LEU A 303 -2.44 36.85 -6.27
N ASP A 304 -2.66 38.01 -6.89
CA ASP A 304 -2.50 39.33 -6.27
C ASP A 304 -3.52 39.61 -5.17
N ARG A 305 -4.72 39.01 -5.24
CA ARG A 305 -5.79 39.21 -4.25
C ARG A 305 -5.55 38.47 -2.93
N TYR A 306 -4.81 37.36 -2.97
CA TYR A 306 -4.54 36.52 -1.79
C TYR A 306 -3.06 36.50 -1.36
N ALA A 307 -2.17 37.16 -2.10
CA ALA A 307 -0.77 37.32 -1.73
C ALA A 307 -0.63 38.17 -0.45
N PRO A 308 0.15 37.72 0.55
CA PRO A 308 0.49 38.54 1.71
C PRO A 308 1.23 39.83 1.28
N GLU A 309 1.01 40.94 1.99
CA GLU A 309 1.74 42.19 1.74
C GLU A 309 3.26 41.95 1.74
N GLY A 310 3.91 42.29 0.63
CA GLY A 310 5.36 42.11 0.44
C GLY A 310 5.79 40.81 -0.23
N PHE A 311 4.86 39.90 -0.55
CA PHE A 311 5.16 38.69 -1.33
C PHE A 311 5.33 39.05 -2.82
N GLN A 312 6.52 38.83 -3.38
CA GLN A 312 6.79 38.99 -4.81
C GLN A 312 6.77 37.63 -5.50
N PHE A 313 5.92 37.47 -6.50
CA PHE A 313 5.96 36.29 -7.36
C PHE A 313 7.27 36.28 -8.14
N PRO A 314 8.00 35.15 -8.17
CA PRO A 314 9.18 35.03 -9.01
C PRO A 314 8.77 35.25 -10.48
N PRO A 315 9.62 35.89 -11.30
CA PRO A 315 9.35 36.01 -12.73
C PRO A 315 9.20 34.62 -13.32
N SER A 316 8.14 34.41 -14.12
CA SER A 316 7.90 33.20 -14.90
C SER A 316 9.10 32.97 -15.82
N ALA A 317 10.03 32.13 -15.39
CA ALA A 317 11.19 31.78 -16.18
C ALA A 317 10.71 30.83 -17.29
N GLY A 318 10.84 31.25 -18.54
CA GLY A 318 10.72 30.38 -19.72
C GLY A 318 11.89 29.39 -19.78
N SER A 319 12.01 28.56 -18.75
CA SER A 319 13.10 27.62 -18.51
C SER A 319 12.63 26.21 -18.89
N GLU A 320 13.48 25.47 -19.60
CA GLU A 320 13.30 24.03 -19.85
C GLU A 320 13.26 23.18 -18.55
N ALA A 321 13.57 23.77 -17.39
CA ALA A 321 13.42 23.14 -16.09
C ALA A 321 12.04 23.46 -15.47
N LEU A 322 11.37 22.41 -15.00
CA LEU A 322 10.10 22.48 -14.27
C LEU A 322 10.18 23.46 -13.10
N ASP A 323 9.13 24.25 -12.92
CA ASP A 323 9.01 25.10 -11.75
C ASP A 323 8.47 24.30 -10.53
N GLY A 324 8.44 24.93 -9.36
CA GLY A 324 7.96 24.28 -8.14
C GLY A 324 6.49 23.86 -8.21
N ARG A 325 5.67 24.53 -9.02
CA ARG A 325 4.25 24.19 -9.22
C ARG A 325 4.12 22.95 -10.09
N ASP A 326 4.90 22.84 -11.16
CA ASP A 326 4.93 21.67 -12.03
C ASP A 326 5.34 20.42 -11.23
N ILE A 327 6.37 20.54 -10.40
CA ILE A 327 6.82 19.44 -9.51
C ILE A 327 5.68 18.99 -8.58
N LEU A 328 4.90 19.92 -8.02
CA LEU A 328 3.76 19.59 -7.16
C LEU A 328 2.61 18.90 -7.92
N GLU A 329 2.36 19.28 -9.17
CA GLU A 329 1.37 18.59 -10.01
C GLU A 329 1.82 17.15 -10.32
N LEU A 330 3.10 16.93 -10.64
CA LEU A 330 3.64 15.57 -10.81
C LEU A 330 3.50 14.75 -9.52
N ALA A 331 3.80 15.36 -8.36
CA ALA A 331 3.60 14.75 -7.04
C ALA A 331 2.15 14.33 -6.83
N LYS A 332 1.22 15.21 -7.16
CA LYS A 332 -0.22 14.97 -7.01
C LYS A 332 -0.65 13.77 -7.84
N PHE A 333 -0.23 13.66 -9.09
CA PHE A 333 -0.53 12.47 -9.91
C PHE A 333 0.05 11.19 -9.31
N ASP A 334 1.31 11.22 -8.86
CA ASP A 334 1.98 10.05 -8.30
C ASP A 334 1.34 9.60 -6.97
N ILE A 335 1.00 10.55 -6.09
CA ILE A 335 0.31 10.27 -4.83
C ILE A 335 -1.13 9.78 -5.07
N LEU A 336 -1.88 10.40 -5.98
CA LEU A 336 -3.22 9.94 -6.34
C LEU A 336 -3.17 8.54 -6.95
N SER A 337 -2.18 8.22 -7.79
CA SER A 337 -2.01 6.87 -8.33
C SER A 337 -1.78 5.81 -7.23
N ASP A 338 -1.02 6.18 -6.20
CA ASP A 338 -0.68 5.33 -5.04
C ASP A 338 -1.83 5.16 -4.02
N VAL A 339 -2.73 6.14 -3.93
CA VAL A 339 -3.83 6.18 -2.95
C VAL A 339 -5.19 5.84 -3.57
N ALA A 340 -5.51 6.34 -4.75
CA ALA A 340 -6.84 6.21 -5.35
C ALA A 340 -6.83 5.71 -6.80
N GLY A 341 -5.65 5.60 -7.44
CA GLY A 341 -5.55 5.35 -8.87
C GLY A 341 -5.16 3.92 -9.25
N ILE A 342 -4.27 3.82 -10.24
CA ILE A 342 -4.00 2.58 -10.98
C ILE A 342 -3.15 1.59 -10.18
N ALA A 343 -2.35 2.06 -9.23
CA ALA A 343 -1.50 1.22 -8.38
C ALA A 343 -1.68 1.57 -6.90
N PRO A 344 -2.89 1.36 -6.34
CA PRO A 344 -3.32 2.03 -5.12
C PRO A 344 -2.82 1.27 -3.86
N ILE A 345 -1.50 1.07 -3.74
CA ILE A 345 -0.89 0.25 -2.69
C ILE A 345 -1.00 0.87 -1.30
N SER A 346 -1.18 2.18 -1.17
CA SER A 346 -1.42 2.83 0.13
C SER A 346 -2.88 2.70 0.59
N SER A 347 -3.79 2.37 -0.32
CA SER A 347 -5.24 2.26 -0.05
C SER A 347 -5.71 0.92 0.47
N LEU A 348 -4.85 -0.08 0.35
CA LEU A 348 -5.19 -1.45 0.67
C LEU A 348 -5.10 -1.66 2.18
N ASN A 349 -6.14 -2.22 2.77
CA ASN A 349 -6.11 -2.71 4.12
C ASN A 349 -5.38 -4.07 4.19
N TYR A 350 -4.06 -4.01 4.32
CA TYR A 350 -3.21 -5.21 4.44
C TYR A 350 -3.57 -6.10 5.64
N LEU A 351 -4.11 -5.53 6.72
CA LEU A 351 -4.59 -6.32 7.86
C LEU A 351 -5.84 -7.12 7.48
N GLY A 352 -6.77 -6.49 6.77
CA GLY A 352 -7.96 -7.13 6.20
C GLY A 352 -7.59 -8.26 5.24
N VAL A 353 -6.67 -8.00 4.31
CA VAL A 353 -6.14 -9.02 3.39
C VAL A 353 -5.50 -10.17 4.16
N THR A 354 -4.70 -9.88 5.19
CA THR A 354 -4.09 -10.90 6.04
C THR A 354 -5.13 -11.75 6.75
N CYS A 355 -6.20 -11.15 7.28
CA CYS A 355 -7.30 -11.88 7.89
C CYS A 355 -7.95 -12.86 6.89
N TRP A 356 -8.24 -12.39 5.67
CA TRP A 356 -8.81 -13.24 4.63
C TRP A 356 -7.88 -14.41 4.27
N LEU A 357 -6.59 -14.16 4.13
CA LEU A 357 -5.59 -15.18 3.82
C LEU A 357 -5.53 -16.24 4.91
N LEU A 358 -5.49 -15.84 6.19
CA LEU A 358 -5.44 -16.76 7.33
C LEU A 358 -6.71 -17.59 7.45
N ILE A 359 -7.89 -16.97 7.31
CA ILE A 359 -9.18 -17.68 7.33
C ILE A 359 -9.23 -18.71 6.20
N THR A 360 -8.82 -18.32 5.00
CA THR A 360 -8.85 -19.20 3.82
C THR A 360 -7.85 -20.35 3.97
N PHE A 361 -6.64 -20.09 4.45
CA PHE A 361 -5.66 -21.12 4.74
C PHE A 361 -6.19 -22.11 5.79
N GLY A 362 -6.78 -21.60 6.88
CA GLY A 362 -7.40 -22.44 7.92
C GLY A 362 -8.50 -23.36 7.37
N ARG A 363 -9.32 -22.89 6.43
CA ARG A 363 -10.33 -23.72 5.75
C ARG A 363 -9.71 -24.83 4.90
N ILE A 364 -8.60 -24.55 4.22
CA ILE A 364 -7.85 -25.57 3.48
C ILE A 364 -7.36 -26.65 4.45
N GLU A 365 -6.80 -26.24 5.60
CA GLU A 365 -6.30 -27.16 6.63
C GLU A 365 -7.42 -28.04 7.20
N GLU A 366 -8.54 -27.44 7.58
CA GLU A 366 -9.71 -28.14 8.09
C GLU A 366 -10.23 -29.18 7.07
N ARG A 367 -10.39 -28.79 5.80
CA ARG A 367 -10.88 -29.70 4.75
C ARG A 367 -9.91 -30.84 4.44
N LEU A 368 -8.61 -30.58 4.36
CA LEU A 368 -7.62 -31.64 4.14
C LEU A 368 -7.61 -32.64 5.30
N LYS A 369 -7.76 -32.14 6.53
CA LYS A 369 -7.86 -32.99 7.72
C LYS A 369 -9.13 -33.84 7.69
N GLU A 370 -10.29 -33.26 7.38
CA GLU A 370 -11.58 -33.96 7.28
C GLU A 370 -11.58 -35.03 6.18
N ALA A 371 -10.93 -34.74 5.05
CA ALA A 371 -10.74 -35.69 3.95
C ALA A 371 -9.73 -36.82 4.28
N GLY A 372 -9.04 -36.74 5.42
CA GLY A 372 -7.98 -37.68 5.77
C GLY A 372 -6.79 -37.61 4.80
N ASN A 373 -6.56 -36.46 4.17
CA ASN A 373 -5.60 -36.34 3.08
C ASN A 373 -4.14 -36.50 3.59
N PRO A 374 -3.31 -37.33 2.94
CA PRO A 374 -1.96 -37.63 3.43
C PRO A 374 -1.03 -36.41 3.47
N VAL A 375 -1.26 -35.40 2.62
CA VAL A 375 -0.47 -34.16 2.62
C VAL A 375 -0.59 -33.42 3.95
N TYR A 376 -1.79 -33.41 4.55
CA TYR A 376 -2.02 -32.78 5.85
C TYR A 376 -1.23 -33.50 6.95
N PHE A 377 -1.36 -34.82 7.05
CA PHE A 377 -0.68 -35.58 8.10
C PHE A 377 0.84 -35.56 7.95
N GLU A 378 1.36 -35.63 6.72
CA GLU A 378 2.80 -35.49 6.48
C GLU A 378 3.32 -34.12 6.92
N ALA A 379 2.57 -33.04 6.67
CA ALA A 379 2.92 -31.70 7.11
C ALA A 379 2.80 -31.49 8.63
N TYR A 380 1.78 -32.07 9.26
CA TYR A 380 1.41 -31.76 10.65
C TYR A 380 1.96 -32.73 11.70
N GLU A 381 2.22 -33.98 11.31
CA GLU A 381 2.68 -35.08 12.16
C GLU A 381 4.07 -35.60 11.75
N GLY A 382 4.54 -35.26 10.54
CA GLY A 382 5.85 -35.65 10.04
C GLY A 382 7.03 -35.00 10.77
N SER A 383 8.21 -35.64 10.70
CA SER A 383 9.45 -35.20 11.35
C SER A 383 10.37 -34.35 10.46
N GLY A 384 9.81 -33.68 9.45
CA GLY A 384 10.56 -32.92 8.45
C GLY A 384 11.26 -31.64 8.97
N PRO A 385 12.07 -30.99 8.11
CA PRO A 385 12.81 -29.77 8.47
C PRO A 385 11.89 -28.59 8.84
N TRP A 386 10.63 -28.65 8.41
CA TRP A 386 9.60 -27.63 8.64
C TRP A 386 8.64 -28.00 9.78
N LYS A 387 9.01 -28.90 10.70
CA LYS A 387 8.14 -29.36 11.81
C LYS A 387 7.56 -28.23 12.67
N SER A 388 8.28 -27.12 12.79
CA SER A 388 7.83 -25.92 13.53
C SER A 388 7.02 -24.95 12.68
N GLU A 389 6.98 -25.13 11.37
CA GLU A 389 6.39 -24.24 10.36
C GLU A 389 5.44 -25.04 9.45
N LYS A 390 4.40 -25.62 10.05
CA LYS A 390 3.52 -26.61 9.42
C LYS A 390 2.85 -26.13 8.14
N ARG A 391 2.45 -24.85 8.08
CA ARG A 391 1.86 -24.23 6.88
C ARG A 391 2.83 -24.17 5.70
N VAL A 392 4.13 -23.96 5.97
CA VAL A 392 5.17 -24.00 4.94
C VAL A 392 5.33 -25.43 4.43
N ALA A 393 5.39 -26.41 5.34
CA ALA A 393 5.47 -27.83 4.98
C ALA A 393 4.30 -28.26 4.09
N LEU A 394 3.06 -27.93 4.51
CA LEU A 394 1.84 -28.23 3.77
C LEU A 394 1.86 -27.62 2.37
N SER A 395 2.24 -26.35 2.27
CA SER A 395 2.28 -25.66 0.98
C SER A 395 3.32 -26.28 0.04
N LEU A 396 4.52 -26.62 0.54
CA LEU A 396 5.55 -27.29 -0.26
C LEU A 396 5.08 -28.65 -0.77
N LEU A 397 4.43 -29.44 0.07
CA LEU A 397 3.88 -30.75 -0.29
C LEU A 397 2.73 -30.63 -1.30
N ALA A 398 1.83 -29.67 -1.12
CA ALA A 398 0.77 -29.39 -2.08
C ALA A 398 1.34 -28.95 -3.45
N LEU A 399 2.36 -28.08 -3.44
CA LEU A 399 3.00 -27.57 -4.66
C LEU A 399 3.81 -28.63 -5.41
N LYS A 400 4.35 -29.65 -4.71
CA LYS A 400 4.96 -30.82 -5.32
C LYS A 400 3.99 -31.47 -6.32
N GLY A 401 2.70 -31.49 -5.97
CA GLY A 401 1.62 -31.80 -6.90
C GLY A 401 1.36 -33.29 -7.14
N ASP A 402 1.93 -34.16 -6.32
CA ASP A 402 1.72 -35.61 -6.40
C ASP A 402 0.32 -36.03 -5.90
N ASN A 403 -0.45 -35.11 -5.29
CA ASN A 403 -1.77 -35.35 -4.75
C ASN A 403 -2.81 -34.41 -5.38
N GLU A 404 -3.58 -34.92 -6.35
CA GLU A 404 -4.60 -34.13 -7.06
C GLU A 404 -5.74 -33.69 -6.14
N GLU A 405 -6.15 -34.54 -5.19
CA GLU A 405 -7.23 -34.22 -4.25
C GLU A 405 -6.88 -32.98 -3.41
N CYS A 406 -5.62 -32.87 -2.96
CA CYS A 406 -5.13 -31.71 -2.23
C CYS A 406 -5.24 -30.43 -3.08
N LEU A 407 -4.80 -30.47 -4.34
CA LEU A 407 -4.89 -29.31 -5.24
C LEU A 407 -6.35 -28.93 -5.55
N ARG A 408 -7.25 -29.90 -5.68
CA ARG A 408 -8.69 -29.64 -5.83
C ARG A 408 -9.26 -28.98 -4.57
N ILE A 409 -8.97 -29.49 -3.38
CA ILE A 409 -9.42 -28.87 -2.12
C ILE A 409 -8.94 -27.42 -2.00
N VAL A 410 -7.67 -27.15 -2.35
CA VAL A 410 -7.12 -25.79 -2.38
C VAL A 410 -7.91 -24.91 -3.36
N ALA A 411 -8.11 -25.39 -4.59
CA ALA A 411 -8.84 -24.67 -5.63
C ALA A 411 -10.31 -24.41 -5.25
N ASP A 412 -11.02 -25.41 -4.75
CA ASP A 412 -12.41 -25.30 -4.33
C ASP A 412 -12.56 -24.31 -3.18
N THR A 413 -11.65 -24.37 -2.20
CA THR A 413 -11.64 -23.43 -1.07
C THR A 413 -11.40 -21.99 -1.54
N LEU A 414 -10.44 -21.77 -2.45
CA LEU A 414 -10.18 -20.47 -3.07
C LEU A 414 -11.36 -19.98 -3.92
N ASN A 415 -12.08 -20.90 -4.59
CA ASN A 415 -13.24 -20.58 -5.42
C ASN A 415 -14.48 -20.23 -4.58
N GLU A 416 -14.64 -20.83 -3.42
CA GLU A 416 -15.71 -20.50 -2.47
C GLU A 416 -15.43 -19.22 -1.68
N ALA A 417 -14.17 -19.00 -1.29
CA ALA A 417 -13.74 -17.83 -0.52
C ALA A 417 -13.43 -16.61 -1.41
N ARG A 418 -13.84 -16.61 -2.69
CA ARG A 418 -13.47 -15.57 -3.66
C ARG A 418 -13.72 -14.17 -3.12
N SER A 419 -12.72 -13.33 -3.28
CA SER A 419 -12.76 -11.92 -2.94
C SER A 419 -12.03 -11.11 -4.01
N GLY A 420 -12.51 -9.89 -4.23
CA GLY A 420 -11.90 -8.89 -5.09
C GLY A 420 -10.89 -8.04 -4.34
N PHE A 421 -10.06 -7.31 -5.09
CA PHE A 421 -9.13 -6.35 -4.50
C PHE A 421 -9.87 -5.20 -3.79
N MET A 422 -10.97 -4.72 -4.39
CA MET A 422 -11.82 -3.65 -3.86
C MET A 422 -12.46 -3.96 -2.50
N ASP A 423 -12.63 -5.24 -2.14
CA ASP A 423 -13.21 -5.65 -0.85
C ASP A 423 -12.34 -5.22 0.35
N PHE A 424 -11.08 -4.85 0.10
CA PHE A 424 -10.10 -4.47 1.11
C PHE A 424 -9.61 -3.03 0.97
N ILE A 425 -10.21 -2.24 0.07
CA ILE A 425 -9.84 -0.84 -0.13
C ILE A 425 -10.57 0.01 0.91
N TYR A 426 -9.89 1.01 1.49
CA TYR A 426 -10.51 1.89 2.49
C TYR A 426 -11.67 2.72 1.92
N TRP A 427 -11.65 2.99 0.62
CA TRP A 427 -12.68 3.74 -0.12
C TRP A 427 -13.64 2.81 -0.86
N GLU A 428 -14.82 3.34 -1.18
CA GLU A 428 -15.87 2.61 -1.91
C GLU A 428 -15.55 2.45 -3.40
N ASP A 429 -14.77 3.37 -3.96
CA ASP A 429 -14.31 3.34 -5.34
C ASP A 429 -12.90 3.92 -5.46
N LEU A 430 -12.25 3.65 -6.59
CA LEU A 430 -10.95 4.18 -6.97
C LEU A 430 -11.11 5.15 -8.14
N GLU A 431 -10.45 6.31 -8.07
CA GLU A 431 -10.44 7.29 -9.15
C GLU A 431 -9.53 6.80 -10.28
N THR A 432 -10.12 6.11 -11.25
CA THR A 432 -9.40 5.54 -12.40
C THR A 432 -9.29 6.49 -13.59
N GLU A 433 -10.06 7.59 -13.60
CA GLU A 433 -9.99 8.65 -14.60
C GLU A 433 -9.79 10.02 -13.91
N PRO A 434 -8.92 10.90 -14.42
CA PRO A 434 -8.91 12.29 -13.97
C PRO A 434 -10.28 12.87 -14.31
N ARG A 435 -11.03 13.33 -13.29
CA ARG A 435 -12.30 14.03 -13.55
C ARG A 435 -12.04 15.11 -14.59
N GLU A 436 -12.68 14.99 -15.75
CA GLU A 436 -12.77 16.11 -16.68
C GLU A 436 -13.25 17.29 -15.84
N ARG A 437 -12.45 18.35 -15.76
CA ARG A 437 -12.88 19.57 -15.08
C ARG A 437 -14.12 20.02 -15.84
N GLU A 438 -15.30 19.79 -15.29
CA GLU A 438 -16.52 20.42 -15.79
C GLU A 438 -16.24 21.92 -15.83
N ALA A 439 -16.16 22.47 -17.03
CA ALA A 439 -15.73 23.84 -17.28
C ALA A 439 -16.78 24.89 -16.83
N ASP A 440 -17.85 24.48 -16.15
CA ASP A 440 -18.94 25.33 -15.68
C ASP A 440 -19.16 25.14 -14.17
N VAL A 441 -18.19 25.55 -13.36
CA VAL A 441 -18.47 25.87 -11.96
C VAL A 441 -18.91 27.33 -11.92
N ASP A 442 -20.23 27.55 -11.83
CA ASP A 442 -20.83 28.86 -11.57
C ASP A 442 -20.21 29.44 -10.28
N PRO A 443 -19.49 30.58 -10.36
CA PRO A 443 -18.83 31.19 -9.20
C PRO A 443 -19.80 31.68 -8.11
N SER A 444 -21.11 31.59 -8.32
CA SER A 444 -22.14 31.83 -7.31
C SER A 444 -22.44 30.62 -6.40
N LEU A 445 -21.96 29.41 -6.76
CA LEU A 445 -22.00 28.23 -5.92
C LEU A 445 -20.73 28.16 -5.06
N GLY A 446 -20.83 28.67 -3.84
CA GLY A 446 -19.70 28.77 -2.91
C GLY A 446 -18.92 27.46 -2.74
N ASN A 447 -17.60 27.58 -2.88
CA ASN A 447 -16.53 26.68 -2.44
C ASN A 447 -16.90 25.20 -2.38
N GLU A 448 -16.86 24.53 -3.54
CA GLU A 448 -16.58 23.10 -3.57
C GLU A 448 -15.14 22.86 -3.15
N CYS A 449 -14.92 22.73 -1.84
CA CYS A 449 -13.70 22.11 -1.33
C CYS A 449 -13.79 20.61 -1.67
N THR A 450 -13.30 20.24 -2.86
CA THR A 450 -13.09 18.83 -3.21
C THR A 450 -11.94 18.29 -2.37
N VAL A 451 -12.29 17.59 -1.29
CA VAL A 451 -11.37 16.77 -0.48
C VAL A 451 -11.13 15.47 -1.25
N MET A 452 -9.88 14.98 -1.22
CA MET A 452 -9.33 13.84 -1.99
C MET A 452 -10.32 12.71 -2.25
#